data_AF-A0AAW5AMV9-F1
#
_entry.id   AF-A0AAW5AMV9-F1
#
_cell.length_a   1.000
_cell.length_b   1.000
_cell.length_c   1.000
_cell.angle_alpha   90.00
_cell.angle_beta   90.00
_cell.angle_gamma   90.00
#
_symmetry.space_group_name_H-M   'P 1'
#
loop_
_entity.id
_entity.type
_entity.pdbx_description
1 polymer ?
#
loop_
_entity_poly.entity_id
_entity_poly.type
_entity_poly.pdbx_seq_one_letter_code
_entity_poly.pdbx_strand_id
1 'polypeptide(L)'
;MKKLLLGSLLCTLSCIVYSQPITWQNVGGSYYGSNGTIYSQVGNSWVGNNRQIYSQVGDSWVGNNGVTATQLGDYTVIKYPNGSTKTCTQIYDQITCNK
;
A
#
# COMPACT_ATOMS: atom_id res chain seq x y z
N MET A 1 8.02 59.31 1.31
CA MET A 1 9.43 59.18 1.77
C MET A 1 9.66 57.75 2.26
N LYS A 2 10.72 57.12 1.76
CA LYS A 2 11.55 56.05 2.33
C LYS A 2 10.96 54.65 2.62
N LYS A 3 11.62 53.66 2.00
CA LYS A 3 11.51 52.20 2.14
C LYS A 3 12.27 51.72 3.40
N LEU A 4 11.83 50.62 4.00
CA LEU A 4 12.61 49.66 4.83
C LEU A 4 11.72 48.40 5.02
N LEU A 5 11.82 47.33 4.22
CA LEU A 5 12.72 46.16 4.26
C LEU A 5 12.70 45.29 5.54
N LEU A 6 12.24 44.04 5.32
CA LEU A 6 12.60 42.74 5.93
C LEU A 6 12.32 42.47 7.42
N GLY A 7 11.50 41.45 7.69
CA GLY A 7 11.37 40.84 9.02
C GLY A 7 10.33 39.72 9.10
N SER A 8 10.70 38.53 8.60
CA SER A 8 10.29 37.20 9.10
C SER A 8 9.05 37.10 10.02
N LEU A 9 7.91 36.68 9.49
CA LEU A 9 6.91 35.85 10.20
C LEU A 9 5.77 35.54 9.23
N LEU A 10 5.14 34.38 9.38
CA LEU A 10 3.96 33.91 8.61
C LEU A 10 4.27 33.04 7.39
N CYS A 11 4.82 31.86 7.66
CA CYS A 11 4.34 30.64 6.98
C CYS A 11 4.04 29.57 8.03
N THR A 12 3.22 29.92 9.02
CA THR A 12 2.56 28.94 9.90
C THR A 12 1.16 28.66 9.34
N LEU A 13 1.11 28.15 8.12
CA LEU A 13 -0.10 27.54 7.59
C LEU A 13 0.21 26.06 7.42
N SER A 14 -0.24 25.29 8.41
CA SER A 14 -0.28 23.83 8.45
C SER A 14 -0.36 23.21 7.05
N CYS A 15 0.74 22.58 6.60
CA CYS A 15 0.67 21.62 5.51
C CYS A 15 -0.12 20.41 6.03
N ILE A 16 -1.44 20.46 5.90
CA ILE A 16 -2.27 19.26 5.98
C ILE A 16 -1.87 18.44 4.76
N VAL A 17 -1.07 17.40 4.97
CA VAL A 17 -0.73 16.42 3.94
C VAL A 17 -2.02 15.67 3.62
N TYR A 18 -2.77 16.13 2.63
CA TYR A 18 -3.90 15.37 2.09
C TYR A 18 -3.32 14.14 1.38
N SER A 19 -3.39 12.97 2.01
CA SER A 19 -3.15 11.71 1.32
C SER A 19 -4.30 11.50 0.34
N GLN A 20 -4.05 11.76 -0.95
CA GLN A 20 -5.02 11.47 -2.00
C GLN A 20 -5.31 9.96 -2.02
N PRO A 21 -6.57 9.53 -2.11
CA PRO A 21 -6.89 8.11 -2.23
C PRO A 21 -6.25 7.56 -3.52
N ILE A 22 -5.54 6.43 -3.40
CA ILE A 22 -4.97 5.74 -4.56
C ILE A 22 -6.13 5.02 -5.28
N THR A 23 -6.35 5.36 -6.55
CA THR A 23 -7.29 4.65 -7.40
C THR A 23 -6.55 3.57 -8.19
N TRP A 24 -7.21 2.45 -8.44
CA TRP A 24 -6.65 1.32 -9.17
C TRP A 24 -7.48 1.03 -10.40
N GLN A 25 -6.81 0.87 -11.54
CA GLN A 25 -7.44 0.48 -12.79
C GLN A 25 -6.88 -0.87 -13.25
N ASN A 26 -7.76 -1.81 -13.62
CA ASN A 26 -7.36 -3.06 -14.25
C ASN A 26 -7.32 -2.90 -15.77
N VAL A 27 -6.20 -3.26 -16.39
CA VAL A 27 -6.03 -3.32 -17.84
C VAL A 27 -5.27 -4.60 -18.19
N GLY A 28 -5.95 -5.54 -18.86
CA GLY A 28 -5.29 -6.74 -19.40
C GLY A 28 -4.59 -7.63 -18.37
N GLY A 29 -5.09 -7.71 -17.13
CA GLY A 29 -4.45 -8.49 -16.05
C GLY A 29 -3.37 -7.74 -15.27
N SER A 30 -3.18 -6.45 -15.55
CA SER A 30 -2.34 -5.54 -14.77
C SER A 30 -3.17 -4.49 -14.04
N TYR A 31 -2.79 -4.18 -12.80
CA TYR A 31 -3.38 -3.12 -11.99
C TYR A 31 -2.46 -1.90 -11.97
N TYR A 32 -3.03 -0.75 -12.31
CA TYR A 32 -2.34 0.55 -12.38
C TYR A 32 -2.89 1.45 -11.27
N GLY A 33 -2.03 1.79 -10.32
CA GLY A 33 -2.32 2.74 -9.25
C GLY A 33 -2.08 4.17 -9.71
N SER A 34 -2.93 5.11 -9.31
CA SER A 34 -2.77 6.54 -9.60
C SER A 34 -1.47 7.16 -9.07
N ASN A 35 -0.80 6.47 -8.15
CA ASN A 35 0.53 6.80 -7.62
C ASN A 35 1.70 6.28 -8.48
N GLY A 36 1.43 5.67 -9.64
CA GLY A 36 2.43 5.08 -10.53
C GLY A 36 2.90 3.68 -10.12
N THR A 37 2.29 3.06 -9.12
CA THR A 37 2.53 1.64 -8.81
C THR A 37 1.79 0.77 -9.81
N ILE A 38 2.47 -0.22 -10.38
CA ILE A 38 1.91 -1.15 -11.35
C ILE A 38 2.16 -2.57 -10.85
N TYR A 39 1.13 -3.39 -10.81
CA TYR A 39 1.23 -4.83 -10.54
C TYR A 39 0.72 -5.60 -11.75
N SER A 40 1.55 -6.47 -12.31
CA SER A 40 1.18 -7.34 -13.43
C SER A 40 1.14 -8.79 -12.98
N GLN A 41 0.11 -9.52 -13.40
CA GLN A 41 0.03 -10.94 -13.13
C GLN A 41 0.90 -11.73 -14.11
N VAL A 42 1.74 -12.62 -13.58
CA VAL A 42 2.56 -13.58 -14.34
C VAL A 42 2.37 -14.95 -13.69
N GLY A 43 1.53 -15.79 -14.31
CA GLY A 43 1.12 -17.07 -13.71
C GLY A 43 0.42 -16.84 -12.36
N ASN A 44 0.94 -17.48 -11.30
CA ASN A 44 0.43 -17.36 -9.94
C ASN A 44 1.12 -16.25 -9.13
N SER A 45 1.84 -15.35 -9.79
CA SER A 45 2.60 -14.28 -9.14
C SER A 45 2.15 -12.90 -9.61
N TRP A 46 2.20 -11.94 -8.70
CA TRP A 46 2.09 -10.51 -9.00
C TRP A 46 3.48 -9.88 -8.98
N VAL A 47 3.83 -9.20 -10.07
CA VAL A 47 5.11 -8.50 -10.23
C VAL A 47 4.85 -7.00 -10.22
N GLY A 48 5.36 -6.33 -9.19
CA GLY A 48 5.33 -4.89 -9.04
C GLY A 48 6.45 -4.21 -9.84
N ASN A 49 6.19 -3.03 -10.40
CA ASN A 49 7.20 -2.21 -11.07
C ASN A 49 8.33 -1.72 -10.13
N ASN A 50 8.14 -1.85 -8.82
CA ASN A 50 9.11 -1.56 -7.77
C ASN A 50 9.98 -2.79 -7.39
N ARG A 51 9.97 -3.84 -8.21
CA ARG A 51 10.66 -5.13 -7.96
C ARG A 51 10.09 -5.93 -6.78
N GLN A 52 8.92 -5.58 -6.26
CA GLN A 52 8.20 -6.44 -5.33
C GLN A 52 7.53 -7.57 -6.12
N ILE A 53 7.66 -8.80 -5.64
CA ILE A 53 7.05 -9.98 -6.24
C ILE A 53 6.29 -10.70 -5.15
N TYR A 54 5.01 -10.98 -5.38
CA TYR A 54 4.18 -11.78 -4.48
C TYR A 54 3.72 -13.03 -5.23
N SER A 55 4.11 -14.20 -4.74
CA SER A 55 3.77 -15.48 -5.37
C SER A 55 2.78 -16.25 -4.52
N GLN A 56 1.75 -16.82 -5.14
CA GLN A 56 0.80 -17.67 -4.44
C GLN A 56 1.35 -19.10 -4.27
N VAL A 57 1.29 -19.62 -3.05
CA VAL A 57 1.62 -20.99 -2.67
C VAL A 57 0.49 -21.49 -1.76
N GLY A 58 -0.40 -22.32 -2.32
CA GLY A 58 -1.64 -22.72 -1.65
C GLY A 58 -2.49 -21.49 -1.29
N ASP A 59 -2.90 -21.41 -0.02
CA ASP A 59 -3.69 -20.30 0.53
C ASP A 59 -2.82 -19.10 0.98
N SER A 60 -1.52 -19.12 0.67
CA SER A 60 -0.57 -18.09 1.09
C SER A 60 -0.01 -17.30 -0.10
N TRP A 61 0.19 -16.00 0.11
CA TRP A 61 0.97 -15.12 -0.74
C TRP A 61 2.32 -14.85 -0.08
N VAL A 62 3.40 -15.13 -0.79
CA VAL A 62 4.78 -14.96 -0.32
C VAL A 62 5.45 -13.84 -1.10
N GLY A 63 5.76 -12.75 -0.40
CA GLY A 63 6.51 -11.62 -0.92
C GLY A 63 8.01 -11.87 -0.92
N ASN A 64 8.72 -11.42 -1.96
CA ASN A 64 10.18 -11.44 -2.02
C ASN A 64 10.85 -10.54 -0.96
N ASN A 65 10.09 -9.66 -0.32
CA ASN A 65 10.48 -8.88 0.85
C ASN A 65 10.32 -9.64 2.18
N GLY A 66 9.92 -10.91 2.15
CA GLY A 66 9.70 -11.75 3.33
C GLY A 66 8.36 -11.53 4.03
N VAL A 67 7.48 -10.67 3.49
CA VAL A 67 6.09 -10.54 3.97
C VAL A 67 5.28 -11.72 3.44
N THR A 68 4.53 -12.38 4.31
CA THR A 68 3.63 -13.48 3.91
C THR A 68 2.21 -13.20 4.36
N ALA A 69 1.23 -13.38 3.49
CA ALA A 69 -0.19 -13.27 3.82
C ALA A 69 -0.89 -14.61 3.61
N THR A 70 -1.46 -15.20 4.65
CA THR A 70 -2.12 -16.52 4.58
C THR A 70 -3.60 -16.38 4.89
N GLN A 71 -4.45 -16.88 4.00
CA GLN A 71 -5.89 -16.96 4.23
C GLN A 71 -6.21 -18.14 5.16
N LEU A 72 -7.01 -17.87 6.19
CA LEU A 72 -7.46 -18.83 7.19
C LEU A 72 -8.97 -18.63 7.42
N GLY A 73 -9.79 -19.33 6.64
CA GLY A 73 -11.25 -19.10 6.66
C GLY A 73 -11.59 -17.67 6.23
N ASP A 74 -12.24 -16.91 7.11
CA ASP A 74 -12.69 -15.53 6.83
C ASP A 74 -11.64 -14.45 7.16
N TYR A 75 -10.47 -14.83 7.67
CA TYR A 75 -9.41 -13.89 8.02
C TYR A 75 -8.09 -14.20 7.31
N THR A 76 -7.31 -13.16 7.06
CA THR A 76 -5.96 -13.21 6.49
C THR A 76 -4.94 -12.84 7.55
N VAL A 77 -3.92 -13.66 7.75
CA VAL A 77 -2.79 -13.34 8.64
C VAL A 77 -1.60 -12.89 7.81
N ILE A 78 -1.16 -11.66 8.02
CA ILE A 78 0.00 -11.03 7.40
C ILE A 78 1.16 -11.06 8.40
N LYS A 79 2.20 -11.82 8.09
CA LYS A 79 3.45 -11.87 8.86
C LYS A 79 4.52 -11.04 8.17
N TYR A 80 5.20 -10.22 8.95
CA TYR A 80 6.29 -9.36 8.49
C TYR A 80 7.66 -9.98 8.85
N PRO A 81 8.73 -9.62 8.12
CA PRO A 81 10.08 -10.15 8.38
C PRO A 81 10.61 -9.88 9.79
N ASN A 82 10.16 -8.81 10.43
CA ASN A 82 10.51 -8.44 11.79
C ASN A 82 9.77 -9.28 12.87
N GLY A 83 8.97 -10.26 12.46
CA GLY A 83 8.17 -11.10 13.35
C GLY A 83 6.81 -10.49 13.74
N SER A 84 6.54 -9.23 13.42
CA SER A 84 5.23 -8.62 13.62
C SER A 84 4.17 -9.33 12.77
N THR A 85 2.95 -9.41 13.29
CA THR A 85 1.83 -10.05 12.61
C THR A 85 0.61 -9.13 12.64
N LYS A 86 -0.12 -9.07 11.53
CA LYS A 86 -1.43 -8.43 11.42
C LYS A 86 -2.46 -9.44 10.97
N THR A 87 -3.65 -9.35 11.50
CA THR A 87 -4.81 -10.14 11.11
C THR A 87 -5.84 -9.20 10.51
N CYS A 88 -6.23 -9.50 9.28
CA CYS A 88 -7.23 -8.77 8.52
C CYS A 88 -8.47 -9.66 8.33
N THR A 89 -9.65 -9.07 8.42
CA THR A 89 -10.92 -9.76 8.16
C THR A 89 -11.70 -8.94 7.15
N GLN A 90 -12.32 -9.63 6.20
CA GLN A 90 -13.25 -9.00 5.28
C GLN A 90 -14.64 -9.00 5.91
N ILE A 91 -15.23 -7.82 6.05
CA ILE A 91 -16.60 -7.62 6.51
C ILE A 91 -17.32 -6.88 5.39
N TYR A 92 -18.20 -7.60 4.69
CA TYR A 92 -18.81 -7.14 3.43
C TYR A 92 -17.75 -6.79 2.36
N ASP A 93 -17.70 -5.54 1.93
CA ASP A 93 -16.78 -4.96 0.96
C ASP A 93 -15.56 -4.29 1.62
N GLN A 94 -15.48 -4.29 2.96
CA GLN A 94 -14.44 -3.61 3.72
C GLN A 94 -13.45 -4.61 4.31
N ILE A 95 -12.16 -4.31 4.21
CA ILE A 95 -11.08 -5.07 4.87
C ILE A 95 -10.67 -4.32 6.14
N THR A 96 -10.81 -4.98 7.29
CA THR A 96 -10.39 -4.43 8.59
C THR A 96 -9.22 -5.22 9.13
N CYS A 97 -8.10 -4.56 9.44
CA CYS A 97 -6.92 -5.18 10.02
C CYS A 97 -6.70 -4.72 11.46
N ASN A 98 -6.27 -5.63 12.34
CA ASN A 98 -5.78 -5.24 13.66
C ASN A 98 -4.47 -4.42 13.55
N LYS A 99 -4.21 -3.60 14.56
CA LYS A 99 -3.02 -2.73 14.64
C LYS A 99 -1.83 -3.50 15.17
#